data_AF-I0WEE8-F1
#
_entry.id   AF-I0WEE8-F1
#
_cell.length_a   1.000
_cell.length_b   1.000
_cell.length_c   1.000
_cell.angle_alpha   90.00
_cell.angle_beta   90.00
_cell.angle_gamma   90.00
#
_symmetry.space_group_name_H-M   'P 1'
#
loop_
_entity.id
_entity.type
_entity.pdbx_description
1 polymer ?
#
loop_
_entity_poly.entity_id
_entity_poly.type
_entity_poly.pdbx_seq_one_letter_code
_entity_poly.pdbx_strand_id
1 'polypeptide(L)'
;MTSARNSGTARQTLQANGASLSRRIGHTTALWTFSASRRIRSSHSHCYSSPQARHWRTRRTTSPGRSPDVDELVTELGEVRNRGWALEREQGTVGVVCIATVVPYRIPATDALSVSVPAEVASYPGELERIAGVLTKHASAWARELRAEGVR
;
A
#
# COMPACT_ATOMS: atom_id res chain seq x y z
N MET A 1 -11.14 -30.29 15.19
CA MET A 1 -10.71 -28.92 14.82
C MET A 1 -11.95 -28.03 14.87
N THR A 2 -12.11 -27.27 15.94
CA THR A 2 -13.37 -26.56 16.25
C THR A 2 -13.16 -25.08 15.96
N SER A 3 -13.92 -24.52 15.02
CA SER A 3 -13.92 -23.11 14.66
C SER A 3 -14.87 -22.35 15.60
N ALA A 4 -14.32 -21.50 16.47
CA ALA A 4 -15.10 -20.53 17.21
C ALA A 4 -15.20 -19.24 16.39
N ARG A 5 -16.41 -18.92 15.92
CA ARG A 5 -16.74 -17.61 15.34
C ARG A 5 -16.81 -16.61 16.49
N ASN A 6 -15.95 -15.60 16.47
CA ASN A 6 -16.05 -14.47 17.38
C ASN A 6 -16.31 -13.19 16.57
N SER A 7 -17.44 -12.54 16.87
CA SER A 7 -17.92 -11.28 16.28
C SER A 7 -17.09 -10.08 16.79
N GLY A 8 -15.81 -10.05 16.44
CA GLY A 8 -14.88 -8.96 16.76
C GLY A 8 -14.40 -8.28 15.48
N THR A 9 -14.20 -6.96 15.54
CA THR A 9 -13.59 -6.16 14.47
C THR A 9 -12.38 -6.88 13.89
N ALA A 10 -12.40 -7.17 12.58
CA ALA A 10 -11.39 -7.98 11.95
C ALA A 10 -9.99 -7.37 12.18
N ARG A 11 -9.18 -8.09 12.94
CA ARG A 11 -7.79 -7.74 13.26
C ARG A 11 -6.90 -8.67 12.46
N GLN A 12 -6.11 -8.12 11.55
CA GLN A 12 -5.11 -8.89 10.83
C GLN A 12 -3.77 -8.70 11.54
N THR A 13 -3.15 -9.79 11.96
CA THR A 13 -1.83 -9.78 12.60
C THR A 13 -0.84 -10.56 11.74
N LEU A 14 0.26 -9.90 11.39
CA LEU A 14 1.43 -10.52 10.78
C LEU A 14 2.56 -10.51 11.81
N GLN A 15 3.24 -11.65 11.99
CA GLN A 15 4.48 -11.72 12.75
C GLN A 15 5.66 -11.91 11.77
N ALA A 16 6.69 -11.07 11.89
CA ALA A 16 7.92 -11.15 11.12
C ALA A 16 9.12 -10.85 12.04
N ASN A 17 10.04 -11.80 12.19
CA ASN A 17 11.29 -11.67 12.97
C ASN A 17 11.17 -10.92 14.31
N GLY A 18 10.19 -11.28 15.15
CA GLY A 18 9.97 -10.63 16.45
C GLY A 18 9.17 -9.32 16.42
N ALA A 19 8.84 -8.79 15.24
CA ALA A 19 7.91 -7.69 15.05
C ALA A 19 6.49 -8.20 14.79
N SER A 20 5.48 -7.56 15.38
CA SER A 20 4.07 -7.83 15.09
C SER A 20 3.42 -6.62 14.42
N LEU A 21 2.96 -6.78 13.19
CA LEU A 21 2.09 -5.81 12.53
C LEU A 21 0.64 -6.21 12.78
N SER A 22 -0.13 -5.35 13.45
CA SER A 22 -1.57 -5.53 13.64
C SER A 22 -2.33 -4.40 12.95
N ARG A 23 -3.17 -4.71 11.96
CA ARG A 23 -4.12 -3.76 11.37
C ARG A 23 -5.54 -4.03 11.85
N ARG A 24 -6.26 -2.94 12.12
CA ARG A 24 -7.70 -2.94 12.42
C ARG A 24 -8.43 -2.21 11.30
N ILE A 25 -9.63 -2.66 10.96
CA ILE A 25 -10.56 -1.89 10.13
C ILE A 25 -10.77 -0.51 10.77
N GLY A 26 -10.75 0.56 9.96
CA GLY A 26 -10.88 1.95 10.42
C GLY A 26 -9.59 2.59 10.95
N HIS A 27 -8.44 1.90 10.87
CA HIS A 27 -7.14 2.49 11.25
C HIS A 27 -6.62 3.45 10.18
N THR A 28 -6.57 4.75 10.51
CA THR A 28 -5.97 5.77 9.63
C THR A 28 -4.45 5.63 9.59
N THR A 29 -3.91 5.20 8.44
CA THR A 29 -2.46 5.17 8.21
C THR A 29 -1.93 6.52 7.75
N ALA A 30 -0.73 6.92 8.18
CA ALA A 30 -0.06 8.09 7.65
C ALA A 30 0.12 7.93 6.13
N LEU A 31 -0.40 8.89 5.37
CA LEU A 31 -0.62 8.77 3.94
C LEU A 31 0.70 8.56 3.15
N TRP A 32 1.87 8.91 3.66
CA TRP A 32 3.16 8.82 2.95
C TRP A 32 3.92 7.51 3.16
N THR A 33 3.67 6.84 4.28
CA THR A 33 4.43 5.66 4.71
C THR A 33 3.94 4.38 4.04
N PHE A 34 2.74 4.38 3.43
CA PHE A 34 2.10 3.15 2.99
C PHE A 34 1.98 3.05 1.48
N SER A 35 2.32 1.87 0.94
CA SER A 35 2.31 1.58 -0.50
C SER A 35 0.93 1.84 -1.13
N ALA A 36 -0.17 1.57 -0.43
CA ALA A 36 -1.54 1.85 -0.91
C ALA A 36 -1.76 3.35 -1.21
N SER A 37 -1.31 4.21 -0.30
CA SER A 37 -1.47 5.65 -0.43
C SER A 37 -0.51 6.26 -1.46
N ARG A 38 0.72 5.72 -1.60
CA ARG A 38 1.62 6.05 -2.72
C ARG A 38 0.97 5.70 -4.05
N ARG A 39 0.32 4.54 -4.12
CA ARG A 39 -0.32 4.07 -5.34
C ARG A 39 -1.55 4.90 -5.73
N ILE A 40 -2.42 5.26 -4.79
CA ILE A 40 -3.53 6.21 -5.03
C ILE A 40 -3.01 7.56 -5.54
N ARG A 41 -1.97 8.13 -4.91
CA ARG A 41 -1.42 9.42 -5.36
C ARG A 41 -0.74 9.35 -6.73
N SER A 42 -0.15 8.22 -7.07
CA SER A 42 0.43 8.02 -8.40
C SER A 42 -0.63 8.10 -9.51
N SER A 43 -1.92 7.81 -9.25
CA SER A 43 -2.97 7.97 -10.27
C SER A 43 -3.53 9.39 -10.39
N HIS A 44 -3.03 10.35 -9.59
CA HIS A 44 -3.45 11.75 -9.67
C HIS A 44 -2.42 12.58 -10.46
N SER A 45 -2.83 13.13 -11.61
CA SER A 45 -1.94 13.88 -12.52
C SER A 45 -1.52 15.26 -11.98
N HIS A 46 -2.30 15.87 -11.09
CA HIS A 46 -2.12 17.27 -10.65
C HIS A 46 -1.44 17.45 -9.29
N CYS A 47 -1.10 16.36 -8.56
CA CYS A 47 -0.70 16.50 -7.17
C CYS A 47 0.75 16.97 -6.94
N TYR A 48 1.66 16.93 -7.92
CA TYR A 48 3.11 17.03 -7.65
C TYR A 48 3.68 18.45 -7.73
N SER A 49 3.05 19.34 -8.48
CA SER A 49 3.55 20.70 -8.74
C SER A 49 2.92 21.77 -7.83
N SER A 50 1.95 21.43 -6.97
CA SER A 50 1.26 22.43 -6.15
C SER A 50 2.03 22.73 -4.85
N PRO A 51 1.99 23.97 -4.32
CA PRO A 51 2.53 24.30 -3.00
C PRO A 51 1.94 23.47 -1.84
N GLN A 52 0.78 22.82 -2.06
CA GLN A 52 0.24 21.83 -1.13
C GLN A 52 1.20 20.65 -0.91
N ALA A 53 2.11 20.39 -1.85
CA ALA A 53 3.19 19.45 -1.69
C ALA A 53 4.08 19.64 -0.46
N ARG A 54 4.24 20.90 -0.07
CA ARG A 54 5.15 21.25 1.02
C ARG A 54 4.53 21.07 2.40
N HIS A 55 3.19 21.04 2.53
CA HIS A 55 2.54 20.84 3.83
C HIS A 55 2.51 19.37 4.29
N TRP A 56 2.98 18.43 3.47
CA TRP A 56 3.05 16.99 3.80
C TRP A 56 4.20 16.63 4.76
N ARG A 57 4.93 17.62 5.27
CA ARG A 57 6.21 17.48 5.98
C ARG A 57 6.20 16.85 7.37
N THR A 58 5.06 16.47 7.96
CA THR A 58 5.05 16.13 9.39
C THR A 58 4.21 14.91 9.75
N ARG A 59 4.87 13.74 9.74
CA ARG A 59 4.79 12.74 10.83
C ARG A 59 6.00 11.80 10.77
N ARG A 60 6.66 11.65 11.93
CA ARG A 60 7.85 10.81 12.15
C ARG A 60 7.60 9.39 11.62
N THR A 61 8.54 8.87 10.84
CA THR A 61 8.70 7.43 10.68
C THR A 61 9.02 6.83 12.06
N THR A 62 8.34 5.75 12.43
CA THR A 62 8.60 5.01 13.67
C THR A 62 9.63 3.90 13.49
N SER A 63 10.21 3.79 12.29
CA SER A 63 11.07 2.71 11.82
C SER A 63 12.27 3.31 11.06
N PRO A 64 13.46 2.64 10.99
CA PRO A 64 14.66 3.16 10.32
C PRO A 64 14.53 3.29 8.80
N GLY A 65 13.45 2.76 8.21
CA GLY A 65 13.14 2.91 6.79
C GLY A 65 13.01 4.39 6.43
N ARG A 66 14.02 4.91 5.72
CA ARG A 66 14.11 6.32 5.31
C ARG A 66 12.86 6.74 4.53
N SER A 67 12.24 7.84 4.95
CA SER A 67 11.32 8.61 4.09
C SER A 67 12.17 9.43 3.13
N PRO A 68 11.92 9.36 1.82
CA PRO A 68 12.73 10.07 0.84
C PRO A 68 12.55 11.59 0.93
N ASP A 69 13.56 12.31 0.46
CA ASP A 69 13.44 13.71 0.07
C ASP A 69 12.25 13.91 -0.90
N VAL A 70 11.74 15.14 -1.05
CA VAL A 70 10.59 15.39 -1.93
C VAL A 70 10.87 14.94 -3.37
N ASP A 71 12.08 15.18 -3.87
CA ASP A 71 12.45 14.84 -5.25
C ASP A 71 12.64 13.32 -5.42
N GLU A 72 13.19 12.65 -4.40
CA GLU A 72 13.26 11.20 -4.33
C GLU A 72 11.84 10.58 -4.32
N LEU A 73 10.91 11.18 -3.57
CA LEU A 73 9.51 10.73 -3.51
C LEU A 73 8.81 10.92 -4.86
N VAL A 74 9.03 12.05 -5.54
CA VAL A 74 8.49 12.30 -6.89
C VAL A 74 8.99 11.25 -7.89
N THR A 75 10.29 10.97 -7.84
CA THR A 75 10.95 9.97 -8.70
C THR A 75 10.34 8.59 -8.47
N GLU A 76 10.27 8.15 -7.21
CA GLU A 76 9.67 6.86 -6.85
C GLU A 76 8.22 6.76 -7.33
N LEU A 77 7.45 7.83 -7.19
CA LEU A 77 6.06 7.85 -7.63
C LEU A 77 5.93 7.80 -9.16
N GLY A 78 6.92 8.31 -9.90
CA GLY A 78 7.05 8.08 -11.34
C GLY A 78 7.26 6.60 -11.68
N GLU A 79 8.16 5.93 -10.97
CA GLU A 79 8.39 4.49 -11.16
C GLU A 79 7.16 3.65 -10.81
N VAL A 80 6.45 4.00 -9.73
CA VAL A 80 5.18 3.36 -9.32
C VAL A 80 4.14 3.46 -10.43
N ARG A 81 4.04 4.61 -11.11
CA ARG A 81 3.14 4.78 -12.26
C ARG A 81 3.51 3.85 -13.40
N ASN A 82 4.80 3.81 -13.74
CA ASN A 82 5.30 3.03 -14.86
C ASN A 82 5.13 1.52 -14.63
N ARG A 83 5.43 1.03 -13.42
CA ARG A 83 5.33 -0.41 -13.07
C ARG A 83 3.92 -0.86 -12.65
N GLY A 84 3.06 0.06 -12.25
CA GLY A 84 1.65 -0.21 -11.90
C GLY A 84 1.38 -0.64 -10.44
N TRP A 85 2.41 -0.79 -9.61
CA TRP A 85 2.32 -1.17 -8.20
C TRP A 85 3.33 -0.41 -7.33
N ALA A 86 3.01 -0.23 -6.04
CA ALA A 86 3.87 0.44 -5.07
C ALA A 86 4.52 -0.57 -4.13
N LEU A 87 5.72 -0.22 -3.66
CA LEU A 87 6.49 -1.02 -2.72
C LEU A 87 6.91 -0.15 -1.55
N GLU A 88 6.64 -0.64 -0.35
CA GLU A 88 7.15 -0.09 0.88
C GLU A 88 8.09 -1.12 1.51
N ARG A 89 9.31 -0.71 1.88
CA ARG A 89 10.26 -1.55 2.59
C ARG A 89 10.53 -0.99 3.97
N GLU A 90 9.93 -1.61 4.99
CA GLU A 90 10.20 -1.36 6.41
C GLU A 90 10.02 0.10 6.87
N GLN A 91 9.27 0.93 6.13
CA GLN A 91 9.06 2.35 6.46
C GLN A 91 8.02 2.49 7.57
N GLY A 92 7.04 1.59 7.63
CA GLY A 92 6.03 1.52 8.69
C GLY A 92 6.41 0.55 9.82
N THR A 93 7.02 -0.58 9.49
CA THR A 93 7.36 -1.64 10.46
C THR A 93 8.61 -2.40 10.01
N VAL A 94 9.64 -2.43 10.86
CA VAL A 94 10.84 -3.26 10.64
C VAL A 94 10.44 -4.73 10.45
N GLY A 95 11.10 -5.41 9.52
CA GLY A 95 10.83 -6.79 9.14
C GLY A 95 9.63 -6.96 8.21
N VAL A 96 8.98 -5.88 7.76
CA VAL A 96 7.79 -5.94 6.91
C VAL A 96 7.99 -5.16 5.62
N VAL A 97 7.60 -5.77 4.52
CA VAL A 97 7.45 -5.09 3.23
C VAL A 97 5.99 -5.12 2.80
N CYS A 98 5.52 -4.04 2.17
CA CYS A 98 4.14 -3.93 1.70
C CYS A 98 4.09 -3.65 0.20
N ILE A 99 3.35 -4.46 -0.53
CA ILE A 99 3.09 -4.30 -1.96
C ILE A 99 1.65 -3.81 -2.13
N ALA A 100 1.41 -2.83 -2.99
CA ALA A 100 0.06 -2.32 -3.24
C ALA A 100 -0.24 -1.98 -4.69
N THR A 101 -1.50 -2.07 -5.08
CA THR A 101 -2.02 -1.67 -6.38
C THR A 101 -3.35 -0.91 -6.21
N VAL A 102 -3.72 -0.05 -7.17
CA VAL A 102 -5.03 0.64 -7.13
C VAL A 102 -6.15 -0.36 -7.46
N VAL A 103 -7.37 -0.09 -6.97
CA VAL A 103 -8.59 -0.71 -7.49
C VAL A 103 -9.16 0.23 -8.57
N PRO A 104 -9.01 -0.08 -9.88
CA PRO A 104 -9.20 0.89 -10.95
C PRO A 104 -10.68 1.06 -11.36
N TYR A 105 -11.60 1.22 -10.41
CA TYR A 105 -13.03 1.34 -10.72
C TYR A 105 -13.48 2.77 -11.05
N ARG A 106 -12.70 3.78 -10.64
CA ARG A 106 -12.94 5.21 -10.92
C ARG A 106 -11.63 5.99 -11.16
N ILE A 107 -11.74 7.17 -11.76
CA ILE A 107 -10.63 8.10 -12.01
C ILE A 107 -10.93 9.45 -11.33
N PRO A 108 -10.01 9.99 -10.51
CA PRO A 108 -8.78 9.34 -10.05
C PRO A 108 -9.09 8.18 -9.11
N ALA A 109 -8.17 7.21 -8.97
CA ALA A 109 -8.40 6.07 -8.10
C ALA A 109 -8.53 6.52 -6.63
N THR A 110 -9.51 5.98 -5.92
CA THR A 110 -9.76 6.26 -4.49
C THR A 110 -9.30 5.13 -3.59
N ASP A 111 -9.30 3.90 -4.12
CA ASP A 111 -9.07 2.68 -3.35
C ASP A 111 -7.85 1.92 -3.87
N ALA A 112 -7.26 1.14 -2.97
CA ALA A 112 -6.10 0.32 -3.24
C ALA A 112 -6.16 -0.98 -2.43
N LEU A 113 -5.64 -2.05 -3.01
CA LEU A 113 -5.34 -3.29 -2.30
C LEU A 113 -3.86 -3.32 -1.94
N SER A 114 -3.55 -3.83 -0.75
CA SER A 114 -2.18 -4.02 -0.31
C SER A 114 -2.00 -5.34 0.42
N VAL A 115 -0.83 -5.94 0.27
CA VAL A 115 -0.41 -7.11 1.04
C VAL A 115 0.88 -6.79 1.79
N SER A 116 0.91 -7.12 3.07
CA SER A 116 2.11 -7.04 3.92
C SER A 116 2.70 -8.44 4.03
N VAL A 117 3.99 -8.57 3.78
CA VAL A 117 4.72 -9.83 3.87
C VAL A 117 6.02 -9.62 4.67
N PRO A 118 6.60 -10.67 5.25
CA PRO A 118 7.91 -10.58 5.90
C PRO A 118 8.97 -10.09 4.92
N ALA A 119 9.95 -9.31 5.39
CA ALA A 119 10.97 -8.68 4.55
C ALA A 119 11.83 -9.69 3.79
N GLU A 120 11.98 -10.92 4.32
CA GLU A 120 12.70 -12.03 3.70
C GLU A 120 12.07 -12.43 2.36
N VAL A 121 10.76 -12.21 2.20
CA VAL A 121 10.06 -12.47 0.93
C VAL A 121 10.63 -11.60 -0.20
N ALA A 122 11.10 -10.39 0.11
CA ALA A 122 11.72 -9.50 -0.87
C ALA A 122 13.11 -9.96 -1.33
N SER A 123 13.73 -10.94 -0.66
CA SER A 123 15.02 -11.51 -1.04
C SER A 123 14.93 -12.56 -2.15
N TYR A 124 13.75 -13.11 -2.41
CA TYR A 124 13.56 -14.10 -3.48
C TYR A 124 13.40 -13.39 -4.84
N PRO A 125 14.21 -13.74 -5.86
CA PRO A 125 14.13 -13.13 -7.18
C PRO A 125 12.74 -13.28 -7.81
N GLY A 126 12.16 -12.19 -8.30
CA GLY A 126 10.87 -12.18 -9.00
C GLY A 126 9.63 -12.32 -8.12
N GLU A 127 9.80 -12.51 -6.80
CA GLU A 127 8.69 -12.78 -5.89
C GLU A 127 7.80 -11.55 -5.68
N LEU A 128 8.40 -10.36 -5.64
CA LEU A 128 7.67 -9.09 -5.53
C LEU A 128 6.79 -8.87 -6.76
N GLU A 129 7.32 -9.11 -7.95
CA GLU A 129 6.60 -9.02 -9.22
C GLU A 129 5.47 -10.05 -9.29
N ARG A 130 5.71 -11.28 -8.82
CA ARG A 130 4.69 -12.33 -8.74
C ARG A 130 3.53 -11.91 -7.83
N ILE A 131 3.83 -11.44 -6.62
CA ILE A 131 2.83 -10.97 -5.66
C ILE A 131 2.08 -9.76 -6.22
N ALA A 132 2.79 -8.80 -6.82
CA ALA A 132 2.18 -7.64 -7.47
C ALA A 132 1.23 -8.05 -8.59
N GLY A 133 1.62 -9.00 -9.44
CA GLY A 133 0.79 -9.54 -10.51
C GLY A 133 -0.51 -10.18 -10.00
N VAL A 134 -0.42 -10.99 -8.93
CA VAL A 134 -1.60 -11.55 -8.26
C VAL A 134 -2.50 -10.43 -7.73
N LEU A 135 -1.93 -9.47 -7.01
CA LEU A 135 -2.66 -8.36 -6.42
C LEU A 135 -3.39 -7.52 -7.49
N THR A 136 -2.72 -7.21 -8.60
CA THR A 136 -3.29 -6.45 -9.73
C THR A 136 -4.40 -7.21 -10.44
N LYS A 137 -4.26 -8.53 -10.62
CA LYS A 137 -5.33 -9.38 -11.16
C LYS A 137 -6.59 -9.30 -10.28
N HIS A 138 -6.44 -9.45 -8.97
CA HIS A 138 -7.57 -9.40 -8.04
C HIS A 138 -8.17 -8.00 -7.92
N ALA A 139 -7.35 -6.94 -7.91
CA ALA A 139 -7.85 -5.57 -7.92
C ALA A 139 -8.68 -5.26 -9.17
N SER A 140 -8.27 -5.78 -10.33
CA SER A 140 -9.00 -5.59 -11.58
C SER A 140 -10.31 -6.37 -11.61
N ALA A 141 -10.33 -7.59 -11.06
CA ALA A 141 -11.55 -8.37 -10.90
C ALA A 141 -12.55 -7.66 -9.97
N TRP A 142 -12.08 -7.20 -8.81
CA TRP A 142 -12.91 -6.47 -7.86
C TRP A 142 -13.43 -5.15 -8.44
N ALA A 143 -12.60 -4.42 -9.19
CA ALA A 143 -13.05 -3.21 -9.88
C ALA A 143 -14.19 -3.49 -10.88
N ARG A 144 -14.19 -4.64 -11.56
CA ARG A 144 -15.29 -5.03 -12.46
C ARG A 144 -16.57 -5.27 -11.68
N GLU A 145 -16.49 -5.95 -10.54
CA GLU A 145 -17.64 -6.19 -9.66
C GLU A 145 -18.21 -4.87 -9.12
N LEU A 146 -17.35 -3.99 -8.59
CA LEU A 146 -17.76 -2.67 -8.10
C LEU A 146 -18.50 -1.86 -9.18
N ARG A 147 -18.00 -1.87 -10.42
CA ARG A 147 -18.67 -1.18 -11.53
C ARG A 147 -20.01 -1.84 -11.90
N ALA A 148 -20.10 -3.17 -11.87
CA ALA A 148 -21.33 -3.90 -12.16
C ALA A 148 -22.43 -3.61 -11.12
N GLU A 149 -22.03 -3.43 -9.86
CA GLU A 149 -22.90 -3.01 -8.74
C GLU A 149 -23.19 -1.50 -8.72
N GLY A 150 -22.68 -0.72 -9.69
CA GLY A 150 -22.94 0.70 -9.80
C GLY A 150 -22.17 1.59 -8.81
N VAL A 151 -21.12 1.08 -8.16
CA VAL A 151 -20.25 1.85 -7.26
C VAL A 151 -19.37 2.82 -8.08
N ARG A 152 -19.35 4.11 -7.71
CA ARG A 152 -18.66 5.18 -8.47
C ARG A 152 -17.82 6.13 -7.62
#